data_AF-A0A094HX21-F1
#
_entry.id   AF-A0A094HX21-F1
#
_cell.length_a   1.000
_cell.length_b   1.000
_cell.length_c   1.000
_cell.angle_alpha   90.00
_cell.angle_beta   90.00
_cell.angle_gamma   90.00
#
_symmetry.space_group_name_H-M   'P 1'
#
loop_
_entity.id
_entity.type
_entity.pdbx_description
1 polymer ?
#
loop_
_entity_poly.entity_id
_entity_poly.type
_entity_poly.pdbx_seq_one_letter_code
_entity_poly.pdbx_strand_id
1 'polypeptide(L)'
;MRLLRCVAAALVSAGFSHIAQAHSVKRAPLSYLSIVDEPVIHTPSHHVHAYSSFDLSFHLHDRQQYIKLTLAPNDDVIAEGATVNYVGADGQVREVELIERSDHRVFKGHAWVRTHEDTQWTHAGWARVVIHRDGVDPLFEGAFRIDGNHHHIHPRNSYIATKHELDPYVEDDREDLMIVWRDSDITPDEPNRGELKRDLNTGSCLSDDLTFNLMPEHPVYSQVYSQSTILRKGESFWGSISSGSIFGRDIDATGNLPGNGAAVNLLNSIGNPAGCPTSRKVALVGIATDCTYTAFFNSTSSVRSNIITQMNSASVLYEESFNISLGIQNLTITDAACPGVSQVNTPWNRDCNSGLEIQDRLNLFSAWRGASPDTNSYWSESSLS
;
A
#
# COMPACT_ATOMS: atom_id res chain seq x y z
N MET A 1 -13.34 4.68 -53.18
CA MET A 1 -12.76 3.55 -52.40
C MET A 1 -11.86 3.96 -51.23
N ARG A 2 -11.18 5.12 -51.23
CA ARG A 2 -10.37 5.57 -50.07
C ARG A 2 -11.19 6.11 -48.89
N LEU A 3 -12.34 6.76 -49.15
CA LEU A 3 -13.22 7.30 -48.11
C LEU A 3 -13.90 6.23 -47.24
N LEU A 4 -14.28 5.07 -47.79
CA LEU A 4 -14.86 3.98 -46.99
C LEU A 4 -13.84 3.32 -46.05
N ARG A 5 -12.54 3.33 -46.39
CA ARG A 5 -11.48 2.77 -45.54
C ARG A 5 -11.18 3.66 -44.32
N CYS A 6 -11.29 4.99 -44.46
CA CYS A 6 -11.11 5.91 -43.34
C CYS A 6 -12.27 5.89 -42.34
N VAL A 7 -13.51 5.70 -42.81
CA VAL A 7 -14.69 5.60 -41.93
C VAL A 7 -14.70 4.27 -41.17
N ALA A 8 -14.28 3.18 -41.79
CA ALA A 8 -14.13 1.88 -41.12
C ALA A 8 -13.02 1.90 -40.05
N ALA A 9 -11.90 2.59 -40.30
CA ALA A 9 -10.83 2.73 -39.31
C ALA A 9 -11.28 3.55 -38.08
N ALA A 10 -12.03 4.64 -38.30
CA ALA A 10 -12.54 5.50 -37.21
C ALA A 10 -13.59 4.80 -36.33
N LEU A 11 -14.46 3.96 -36.92
CA LEU A 11 -15.47 3.21 -36.18
C LEU A 11 -14.88 2.02 -35.40
N VAL A 12 -13.79 1.41 -35.88
CA VAL A 12 -13.09 0.34 -35.15
C VAL A 12 -12.29 0.92 -33.97
N SER A 13 -11.66 2.10 -34.11
CA SER A 13 -10.96 2.75 -33.00
C SER A 13 -11.89 3.23 -31.87
N ALA A 14 -13.18 3.49 -32.15
CA ALA A 14 -14.16 3.86 -31.12
C ALA A 14 -14.75 2.64 -30.37
N GLY A 15 -14.58 1.41 -30.90
CA GLY A 15 -15.09 0.18 -30.30
C GLY A 15 -14.13 -0.51 -29.32
N PHE A 16 -12.87 -0.07 -29.24
CA PHE A 16 -11.82 -0.62 -28.36
C PHE A 16 -11.37 0.35 -27.27
N SER A 17 -12.22 1.33 -26.92
CA SER A 17 -12.05 2.13 -25.71
C SER A 17 -12.36 1.25 -24.51
N HIS A 18 -11.41 0.41 -24.10
CA HIS A 18 -11.47 -0.23 -22.79
C HIS A 18 -11.38 0.88 -21.75
N ILE A 19 -12.53 1.27 -21.21
CA ILE A 19 -12.61 2.10 -20.02
C ILE A 19 -12.03 1.23 -18.91
N ALA A 20 -10.74 1.40 -18.61
CA ALA A 20 -10.17 0.91 -17.37
C ALA A 20 -10.88 1.68 -16.26
N GLN A 21 -11.94 1.09 -15.72
CA GLN A 21 -12.60 1.64 -14.55
C GLN A 21 -11.67 1.45 -13.35
N ALA A 22 -10.83 2.44 -13.10
CA ALA A 22 -10.12 2.54 -11.84
C ALA A 22 -11.07 3.23 -10.85
N HIS A 23 -11.53 2.44 -9.88
CA HIS A 23 -12.42 2.88 -8.81
C HIS A 23 -11.59 3.10 -7.55
N SER A 24 -11.74 4.27 -6.91
CA SER A 24 -11.33 4.46 -5.52
C SER A 24 -12.46 3.93 -4.65
N VAL A 25 -12.21 2.86 -3.89
CA VAL A 25 -13.22 2.25 -3.02
C VAL A 25 -12.92 2.62 -1.57
N LYS A 26 -13.86 3.31 -0.94
CA LYS A 26 -13.83 3.59 0.51
C LYS A 26 -14.01 2.26 1.24
N ARG A 27 -13.21 2.03 2.30
CA ARG A 27 -13.34 0.84 3.14
C ARG A 27 -14.75 0.75 3.71
N ALA A 28 -15.30 -0.46 3.76
CA ALA A 28 -16.53 -0.76 4.50
C ALA A 28 -16.39 -0.45 6.01
N PRO A 29 -17.51 -0.24 6.74
CA PRO A 29 -17.45 0.14 8.14
C PRO A 29 -16.88 -0.96 9.05
N LEU A 30 -16.41 -0.56 10.21
CA LEU A 30 -15.96 -1.49 11.26
C LEU A 30 -17.15 -1.95 12.12
N SER A 31 -17.11 -3.20 12.54
CA SER A 31 -18.06 -3.77 13.50
C SER A 31 -17.61 -3.63 14.95
N TYR A 32 -16.31 -3.47 15.18
CA TYR A 32 -15.71 -3.49 16.51
C TYR A 32 -14.45 -2.63 16.59
N LEU A 33 -14.24 -2.00 17.74
CA LEU A 33 -13.03 -1.28 18.12
C LEU A 33 -12.56 -1.79 19.47
N SER A 34 -11.25 -1.86 19.66
CA SER A 34 -10.61 -2.06 20.95
C SER A 34 -9.81 -0.83 21.34
N ILE A 35 -9.53 -0.70 22.64
CA ILE A 35 -8.69 0.35 23.19
C ILE A 35 -7.41 -0.31 23.70
N VAL A 36 -6.28 0.37 23.52
CA VAL A 36 -5.01 -0.06 24.12
C VAL A 36 -5.06 0.25 25.62
N ASP A 37 -5.00 -0.81 26.43
CA ASP A 37 -4.98 -0.71 27.88
C ASP A 37 -3.56 -0.89 28.44
N GLU A 38 -3.17 -0.02 29.38
CA GLU A 38 -1.91 -0.06 30.13
C GLU A 38 -0.66 -0.32 29.25
N PRO A 39 -0.39 0.54 28.25
CA PRO A 39 0.79 0.38 27.44
C PRO A 39 2.08 0.69 28.23
N VAL A 40 3.05 -0.21 28.17
CA VAL A 40 4.33 -0.08 28.90
C VAL A 40 5.50 -0.34 27.95
N ILE A 41 6.39 0.65 27.85
CA ILE A 41 7.70 0.51 27.22
C ILE A 41 8.68 -0.09 28.24
N HIS A 42 9.23 -1.27 27.97
CA HIS A 42 10.16 -1.97 28.85
C HIS A 42 11.60 -1.49 28.64
N THR A 43 11.89 -0.29 29.11
CA THR A 43 13.27 0.21 29.32
C THR A 43 13.41 0.72 30.75
N PRO A 44 14.63 0.82 31.32
CA PRO A 44 14.82 1.30 32.69
C PRO A 44 14.19 2.67 32.97
N SER A 45 14.03 3.52 31.95
CA SER A 45 13.45 4.86 32.06
C SER A 45 12.10 5.02 31.35
N HIS A 46 11.56 3.97 30.72
CA HIS A 46 10.43 4.02 29.79
C HIS A 46 10.62 4.93 28.55
N HIS A 47 11.80 5.50 28.37
CA HIS A 47 12.14 6.33 27.21
C HIS A 47 12.89 5.54 26.14
N VAL A 48 12.74 5.95 24.88
CA VAL A 48 13.35 5.33 23.71
C VAL A 48 13.77 6.38 22.68
N HIS A 49 14.88 6.13 22.00
CA HIS A 49 15.35 6.92 20.85
C HIS A 49 15.32 6.07 19.58
N ALA A 50 15.62 6.70 18.44
CA ALA A 50 15.55 6.09 17.10
C ALA A 50 16.33 4.76 16.91
N TYR A 51 17.27 4.46 17.81
CA TYR A 51 18.16 3.29 17.76
C TYR A 51 17.97 2.33 18.94
N SER A 52 16.96 2.53 19.77
CA SER A 52 16.69 1.66 20.92
C SER A 52 16.06 0.32 20.49
N SER A 53 16.36 -0.75 21.23
CA SER A 53 15.63 -2.02 21.17
C SER A 53 14.94 -2.26 22.51
N PHE A 54 13.67 -2.66 22.48
CA PHE A 54 12.84 -2.75 23.68
C PHE A 54 11.62 -3.65 23.44
N ASP A 55 11.01 -4.10 24.53
CA ASP A 55 9.69 -4.72 24.51
C ASP A 55 8.62 -3.65 24.80
N LEU A 56 7.48 -3.72 24.11
CA LEU A 56 6.29 -2.90 24.35
C LEU A 56 5.13 -3.85 24.68
N SER A 57 4.52 -3.72 25.85
CA SER A 57 3.36 -4.54 26.22
C SER A 57 2.11 -3.69 26.42
N PHE A 58 0.96 -4.25 26.11
CA PHE A 58 -0.34 -3.65 26.38
C PHE A 58 -1.42 -4.73 26.39
N HIS A 59 -2.64 -4.37 26.79
CA HIS A 59 -3.79 -5.25 26.73
C HIS A 59 -4.83 -4.75 25.74
N LEU A 60 -5.60 -5.69 25.22
CA LEU A 60 -6.77 -5.46 24.38
C LEU A 60 -7.97 -6.19 24.95
N HIS A 61 -9.15 -5.77 24.51
CA HIS A 61 -10.43 -6.39 24.85
C HIS A 61 -10.66 -6.45 26.38
N ASP A 62 -10.49 -5.32 27.08
CA ASP A 62 -10.67 -5.21 28.54
C ASP A 62 -9.82 -6.25 29.31
N ARG A 63 -8.53 -6.34 28.95
CA ARG A 63 -7.54 -7.27 29.53
C ARG A 63 -7.80 -8.76 29.27
N GLN A 64 -8.57 -9.10 28.25
CA GLN A 64 -8.73 -10.49 27.82
C GLN A 64 -7.60 -10.97 26.91
N GLN A 65 -6.85 -10.06 26.31
CA GLN A 65 -5.71 -10.41 25.45
C GLN A 65 -4.49 -9.57 25.81
N TYR A 66 -3.38 -10.25 26.10
CA TYR A 66 -2.12 -9.62 26.46
C TYR A 66 -1.19 -9.65 25.25
N ILE A 67 -0.76 -8.47 24.83
CA ILE A 67 0.11 -8.30 23.67
C ILE A 67 1.49 -7.86 24.14
N LYS A 68 2.53 -8.43 23.54
CA LYS A 68 3.90 -7.95 23.67
C LYS A 68 4.52 -7.85 22.29
N LEU A 69 5.10 -6.70 21.99
CA LEU A 69 5.83 -6.43 20.76
C LEU A 69 7.31 -6.32 21.11
N THR A 70 8.14 -7.20 20.57
CA THR A 70 9.61 -7.08 20.70
C THR A 70 10.11 -6.28 19.51
N LEU A 71 10.64 -5.09 19.76
CA LEU A 71 10.90 -4.07 18.75
C LEU A 71 12.39 -3.73 18.64
N ALA A 72 12.84 -3.54 17.41
CA ALA A 72 14.16 -3.07 17.04
C ALA A 72 14.05 -1.93 16.01
N PRO A 73 15.08 -1.08 15.89
CA PRO A 73 15.09 0.02 14.92
C PRO A 73 14.82 -0.47 13.49
N ASN A 74 13.99 0.26 12.73
CA ASN A 74 13.82 -0.01 11.31
C ASN A 74 14.63 0.98 10.47
N ASP A 75 15.88 0.63 10.20
CA ASP A 75 16.83 1.50 9.52
C ASP A 75 16.61 1.60 8.01
N ASP A 76 15.79 0.71 7.44
CA ASP A 76 15.58 0.66 5.99
C ASP A 76 14.49 1.62 5.51
N VAL A 77 13.64 2.14 6.41
CA VAL A 77 12.46 2.97 6.03
C VAL A 77 12.86 4.35 5.55
N ILE A 78 13.97 4.90 6.05
CA ILE A 78 14.51 6.20 5.65
C ILE A 78 15.87 5.93 5.07
N ALA A 79 16.02 6.18 3.77
CA ALA A 79 17.28 5.96 3.08
C ALA A 79 18.33 6.99 3.52
N GLU A 80 19.60 6.61 3.38
CA GLU A 80 20.70 7.56 3.57
C GLU A 80 20.58 8.71 2.56
N GLY A 81 20.68 9.95 3.05
CA GLY A 81 20.54 11.13 2.20
C GLY A 81 19.10 11.41 1.74
N ALA A 82 18.08 10.81 2.37
CA ALA A 82 16.69 11.04 1.99
C ALA A 82 16.29 12.52 2.15
N THR A 83 15.59 13.07 1.17
CA THR A 83 15.22 14.51 1.15
C THR A 83 13.72 14.74 1.07
N VAL A 84 13.29 15.90 1.58
CA VAL A 84 11.93 16.42 1.41
C VAL A 84 11.98 17.72 0.62
N ASN A 85 11.27 17.78 -0.49
CA ASN A 85 11.05 18.96 -1.29
C ASN A 85 9.67 19.53 -0.95
N TYR A 86 9.62 20.73 -0.41
CA TYR A 86 8.37 21.47 -0.22
C TYR A 86 8.07 22.29 -1.46
N VAL A 87 6.93 22.04 -2.08
CA VAL A 87 6.54 22.65 -3.34
C VAL A 87 5.37 23.60 -3.12
N GLY A 88 5.51 24.83 -3.60
CA GLY A 88 4.46 25.84 -3.54
C GLY A 88 3.28 25.53 -4.45
N ALA A 89 2.17 26.27 -4.26
CA ALA A 89 1.00 26.20 -5.14
C ALA A 89 1.31 26.60 -6.60
N ASP A 90 2.43 27.28 -6.86
CA ASP A 90 2.97 27.62 -8.19
C ASP A 90 3.79 26.48 -8.82
N GLY A 91 3.96 25.35 -8.12
CA GLY A 91 4.76 24.21 -8.56
C GLY A 91 6.27 24.42 -8.42
N GLN A 92 6.73 25.50 -7.78
CA GLN A 92 8.16 25.72 -7.53
C GLN A 92 8.58 25.10 -6.20
N VAL A 93 9.79 24.53 -6.15
CA VAL A 93 10.39 24.06 -4.90
C VAL A 93 10.78 25.28 -4.07
N ARG A 94 10.20 25.41 -2.88
CA ARG A 94 10.48 26.51 -1.93
C ARG A 94 11.59 26.15 -0.97
N GLU A 95 11.61 24.91 -0.52
CA GLU A 95 12.52 24.44 0.52
C GLU A 95 12.86 22.97 0.29
N VAL A 96 14.11 22.62 0.60
CA VAL A 96 14.60 21.24 0.56
C VAL A 96 15.24 20.94 1.90
N GLU A 97 14.74 19.91 2.58
CA GLU A 97 15.24 19.45 3.86
C GLU A 97 15.80 18.02 3.74
N LEU A 98 16.78 17.71 4.58
CA LEU A 98 17.24 16.34 4.79
C LEU A 98 16.35 15.65 5.84
N ILE A 99 16.03 14.37 5.62
CA ILE A 99 15.34 13.55 6.61
C ILE A 99 16.40 12.84 7.47
N GLU A 100 16.60 13.33 8.69
CA GLU A 100 17.54 12.73 9.63
C GLU A 100 16.94 11.49 10.29
N ARG A 101 17.57 10.33 10.10
CA ARG A 101 17.10 9.06 10.66
C ARG A 101 16.95 9.09 12.19
N SER A 102 17.79 9.88 12.88
CA SER A 102 17.78 10.03 14.34
C SER A 102 16.50 10.66 14.89
N ASP A 103 15.78 11.42 14.06
CA ASP A 103 14.61 12.19 14.49
C ASP A 103 13.34 11.33 14.46
N HIS A 104 13.43 10.12 13.90
CA HIS A 104 12.31 9.25 13.65
C HIS A 104 12.39 7.97 14.49
N ARG A 105 11.44 7.78 15.41
CA ARG A 105 11.32 6.60 16.27
C ARG A 105 10.48 5.51 15.60
N VAL A 106 11.04 4.92 14.55
CA VAL A 106 10.39 3.92 13.69
C VAL A 106 10.99 2.54 13.96
N PHE A 107 10.14 1.57 14.31
CA PHE A 107 10.55 0.25 14.76
C PHE A 107 9.84 -0.85 14.01
N LYS A 108 10.49 -2.01 13.98
CA LYS A 108 9.96 -3.28 13.48
C LYS A 108 10.27 -4.41 14.43
N GLY A 109 9.51 -5.49 14.35
CA GLY A 109 9.83 -6.70 15.09
C GLY A 109 8.71 -7.71 15.10
N HIS A 110 8.51 -8.35 16.25
CA HIS A 110 7.63 -9.50 16.40
C HIS A 110 6.51 -9.26 17.40
N ALA A 111 5.34 -9.80 17.10
CA ALA A 111 4.19 -9.80 17.99
C ALA A 111 4.10 -11.14 18.74
N TRP A 112 3.84 -11.03 20.03
CA TRP A 112 3.64 -12.14 20.96
C TRP A 112 2.32 -11.97 21.68
N VAL A 113 1.65 -13.08 21.96
CA VAL A 113 0.35 -13.10 22.64
C VAL A 113 0.39 -14.06 23.82
N ARG A 114 -0.36 -13.73 24.87
CA ARG A 114 -0.74 -14.67 25.92
C ARG A 114 -2.19 -14.43 26.35
N THR A 115 -2.89 -15.48 26.78
CA THR A 115 -4.32 -15.41 27.12
C THR A 115 -4.54 -15.04 28.59
N HIS A 116 -3.65 -15.49 29.47
CA HIS A 116 -3.68 -15.20 30.91
C HIS A 116 -2.29 -14.83 31.42
N GLU A 117 -2.20 -14.17 32.56
CA GLU A 117 -0.91 -13.73 33.13
C GLU A 117 0.07 -14.88 33.35
N ASP A 118 -0.43 -16.05 33.76
CA ASP A 118 0.37 -17.25 34.05
C ASP A 118 0.72 -18.08 32.82
N THR A 119 0.23 -17.70 31.63
CA THR A 119 0.53 -18.43 30.39
C THR A 119 1.81 -17.93 29.74
N GLN A 120 2.52 -18.84 29.07
CA GLN A 120 3.72 -18.50 28.34
C GLN A 120 3.40 -17.62 27.12
N TRP A 121 4.33 -16.73 26.79
CA TRP A 121 4.27 -15.94 25.57
C TRP A 121 4.43 -16.83 24.34
N THR A 122 3.50 -16.73 23.41
CA THR A 122 3.55 -17.45 22.13
C THR A 122 3.82 -16.46 21.02
N HIS A 123 4.73 -16.82 20.11
CA HIS A 123 4.99 -16.02 18.89
C HIS A 123 3.76 -16.06 17.99
N ALA A 124 3.27 -14.90 17.58
CA ALA A 124 2.02 -14.78 16.82
C ALA A 124 2.17 -14.06 15.47
N GLY A 125 3.26 -13.30 15.27
CA GLY A 125 3.52 -12.65 13.99
C GLY A 125 4.54 -11.53 14.06
N TRP A 126 4.24 -10.44 13.34
CA TRP A 126 5.13 -9.29 13.15
C TRP A 126 4.52 -8.02 13.72
N ALA A 127 5.37 -7.01 13.95
CA ALA A 127 4.97 -5.68 14.39
C ALA A 127 5.76 -4.58 13.66
N ARG A 128 5.08 -3.46 13.37
CA ARG A 128 5.64 -2.20 12.85
C ARG A 128 5.02 -1.07 13.63
N VAL A 129 5.85 -0.30 14.34
CA VAL A 129 5.37 0.71 15.28
C VAL A 129 6.22 1.98 15.16
N VAL A 130 5.57 3.13 15.25
CA VAL A 130 6.18 4.44 15.39
C VAL A 130 5.81 5.00 16.77
N ILE A 131 6.81 5.45 17.53
CA ILE A 131 6.59 6.02 18.87
C ILE A 131 6.48 7.55 18.77
N HIS A 132 5.29 8.07 18.99
CA HIS A 132 4.98 9.51 19.03
C HIS A 132 5.36 10.13 20.37
N ARG A 133 5.09 9.43 21.47
CA ARG A 133 5.42 9.83 22.85
C ARG A 133 5.93 8.61 23.62
N ASP A 134 7.01 8.77 24.36
CA ASP A 134 7.57 7.76 25.26
C ASP A 134 7.40 8.17 26.74
N GLY A 135 7.93 7.38 27.67
CA GLY A 135 7.77 7.58 29.11
C GLY A 135 6.59 6.79 29.67
N VAL A 136 6.00 7.31 30.75
CA VAL A 136 4.95 6.63 31.53
C VAL A 136 3.64 6.44 30.77
N ASP A 137 3.30 7.39 29.87
CA ASP A 137 2.07 7.37 29.09
C ASP A 137 2.40 7.36 27.58
N PRO A 138 2.90 6.22 27.05
CA PRO A 138 3.38 6.16 25.68
C PRO A 138 2.22 6.29 24.67
N LEU A 139 2.49 7.01 23.58
CA LEU A 139 1.59 7.14 22.44
C LEU A 139 2.30 6.60 21.21
N PHE A 140 1.69 5.64 20.53
CA PHE A 140 2.27 5.00 19.36
C PHE A 140 1.23 4.65 18.32
N GLU A 141 1.72 4.42 17.11
CA GLU A 141 0.92 4.13 15.93
C GLU A 141 1.59 3.02 15.13
N GLY A 142 0.80 2.22 14.42
CA GLY A 142 1.35 1.23 13.50
C GLY A 142 0.45 0.04 13.29
N ALA A 143 1.05 -1.08 12.91
CA ALA A 143 0.32 -2.31 12.65
C ALA A 143 1.08 -3.53 13.18
N PHE A 144 0.33 -4.56 13.55
CA PHE A 144 0.89 -5.85 13.91
C PHE A 144 -0.03 -6.98 13.44
N ARG A 145 0.53 -8.18 13.28
CA ARG A 145 -0.22 -9.36 12.85
C ARG A 145 -0.20 -10.42 13.95
N ILE A 146 -1.38 -10.94 14.26
CA ILE A 146 -1.57 -12.10 15.15
C ILE A 146 -2.39 -13.12 14.37
N ASP A 147 -1.84 -14.33 14.23
CA ASP A 147 -2.54 -15.49 13.63
C ASP A 147 -3.18 -15.18 12.26
N GLY A 148 -2.49 -14.37 11.44
CA GLY A 148 -2.95 -13.98 10.10
C GLY A 148 -3.89 -12.77 10.05
N ASN A 149 -4.32 -12.25 11.20
CA ASN A 149 -5.18 -11.07 11.28
C ASN A 149 -4.37 -9.80 11.59
N HIS A 150 -4.49 -8.77 10.76
CA HIS A 150 -3.82 -7.50 10.96
C HIS A 150 -4.59 -6.63 11.93
N HIS A 151 -3.86 -6.07 12.88
CA HIS A 151 -4.35 -5.14 13.87
C HIS A 151 -3.68 -3.79 13.59
N HIS A 152 -4.49 -2.75 13.47
CA HIS A 152 -4.02 -1.39 13.21
C HIS A 152 -4.24 -0.56 14.47
N ILE A 153 -3.17 0.08 14.94
CA ILE A 153 -3.18 0.95 16.12
C ILE A 153 -3.09 2.38 15.62
N HIS A 154 -4.05 3.21 16.02
CA HIS A 154 -4.03 4.64 15.74
C HIS A 154 -4.27 5.45 17.01
N PRO A 155 -3.60 6.60 17.17
CA PRO A 155 -4.07 7.64 18.07
C PRO A 155 -5.52 7.97 17.75
N ARG A 156 -6.33 8.22 18.77
CA ARG A 156 -7.76 8.53 18.62
C ARG A 156 -8.04 9.64 17.62
N ASN A 157 -7.26 10.73 17.69
CA ASN A 157 -7.43 11.87 16.78
C ASN A 157 -7.21 11.48 15.32
N SER A 158 -6.20 10.64 15.05
CA SER A 158 -5.95 10.10 13.71
C SER A 158 -7.11 9.20 13.27
N TYR A 159 -7.58 8.30 14.14
CA TYR A 159 -8.71 7.43 13.83
C TYR A 159 -9.97 8.22 13.49
N ILE A 160 -10.34 9.21 14.30
CA ILE A 160 -11.53 10.03 14.07
C ILE A 160 -11.45 10.82 12.77
N ALA A 161 -10.25 11.31 12.41
CA ALA A 161 -10.06 12.03 11.16
C ALA A 161 -10.23 11.12 9.93
N THR A 162 -9.90 9.82 10.04
CA THR A 162 -9.90 8.88 8.90
C THR A 162 -11.03 7.84 8.95
N LYS A 163 -11.88 7.83 9.98
CA LYS A 163 -12.89 6.78 10.18
C LYS A 163 -13.96 6.81 9.09
N HIS A 164 -14.58 5.65 8.85
CA HIS A 164 -15.80 5.60 8.04
C HIS A 164 -16.96 6.32 8.77
N GLU A 165 -17.94 6.83 8.03
CA GLU A 165 -19.10 7.51 8.62
C GLU A 165 -19.89 6.58 9.54
N LEU A 166 -20.03 5.32 9.10
CA LEU A 166 -20.71 4.24 9.81
C LEU A 166 -19.80 3.46 10.77
N ASP A 167 -18.55 3.88 10.95
CA ASP A 167 -17.69 3.26 11.96
C ASP A 167 -18.21 3.54 13.39
N PRO A 168 -17.93 2.66 14.36
CA PRO A 168 -18.33 2.84 15.74
C PRO A 168 -17.82 4.16 16.30
N TYR A 169 -18.65 4.81 17.12
CA TYR A 169 -18.27 6.04 17.79
C TYR A 169 -17.34 5.74 18.98
N VAL A 170 -16.35 6.60 19.18
CA VAL A 170 -15.43 6.51 20.33
C VAL A 170 -15.96 7.42 21.43
N GLU A 171 -16.59 6.83 22.45
CA GLU A 171 -17.23 7.55 23.56
C GLU A 171 -16.24 8.35 24.41
N ASP A 172 -15.07 7.75 24.71
CA ASP A 172 -14.00 8.36 25.49
C ASP A 172 -13.34 9.50 24.68
N ASP A 173 -13.19 10.69 25.29
CA ASP A 173 -12.65 11.90 24.66
C ASP A 173 -11.18 12.18 24.97
N ARG A 174 -10.51 11.29 25.72
CA ARG A 174 -9.09 11.38 26.04
C ARG A 174 -8.20 11.44 24.79
N GLU A 175 -7.24 12.36 24.79
CA GLU A 175 -6.29 12.55 23.67
C GLU A 175 -5.19 11.48 23.61
N ASP A 176 -4.89 10.85 24.74
CA ASP A 176 -3.90 9.77 24.89
C ASP A 176 -4.46 8.38 24.56
N LEU A 177 -5.73 8.30 24.15
CA LEU A 177 -6.39 7.07 23.77
C LEU A 177 -5.84 6.55 22.44
N MET A 178 -5.49 5.26 22.40
CA MET A 178 -5.14 4.55 21.18
C MET A 178 -6.22 3.52 20.84
N ILE A 179 -6.69 3.59 19.60
CA ILE A 179 -7.73 2.72 19.05
C ILE A 179 -7.07 1.61 18.25
N VAL A 180 -7.53 0.39 18.48
CA VAL A 180 -7.14 -0.79 17.71
C VAL A 180 -8.35 -1.34 16.97
N TRP A 181 -8.21 -1.55 15.68
CA TRP A 181 -9.19 -2.28 14.88
C TRP A 181 -8.50 -3.36 14.06
N ARG A 182 -9.24 -4.42 13.75
CA ARG A 182 -8.71 -5.56 13.00
C ARG A 182 -9.27 -5.60 11.60
N ASP A 183 -8.47 -6.16 10.73
CA ASP A 183 -8.83 -6.44 9.36
C ASP A 183 -10.08 -7.33 9.23
N SER A 184 -10.32 -8.20 10.20
CA SER A 184 -11.53 -9.05 10.30
C SER A 184 -12.77 -8.32 10.78
N ASP A 185 -12.62 -7.14 11.38
CA ASP A 185 -13.74 -6.37 11.93
C ASP A 185 -14.38 -5.46 10.88
N ILE A 186 -13.75 -5.33 9.70
CA ILE A 186 -14.34 -4.67 8.53
C ILE A 186 -15.55 -5.49 8.08
N THR A 187 -16.75 -4.91 8.16
CA THR A 187 -17.98 -5.58 7.75
C THR A 187 -17.96 -5.79 6.23
N PRO A 188 -18.32 -6.97 5.72
CA PRO A 188 -18.49 -7.13 4.28
C PRO A 188 -19.66 -6.27 3.80
N ASP A 189 -19.39 -5.38 2.84
CA ASP A 189 -20.41 -4.56 2.17
C ASP A 189 -21.28 -5.45 1.28
N GLU A 190 -22.45 -5.88 1.79
CA GLU A 190 -23.43 -6.70 1.07
C GLU A 190 -22.87 -8.06 0.55
N PRO A 191 -23.67 -9.14 0.52
CA PRO A 191 -23.17 -10.48 0.14
C PRO A 191 -22.70 -10.62 -1.33
N ASN A 192 -22.71 -9.54 -2.13
CA ASN A 192 -22.43 -9.55 -3.57
C ASN A 192 -21.30 -8.60 -4.02
N ARG A 193 -20.59 -7.92 -3.11
CA ARG A 193 -19.39 -7.15 -3.47
C ARG A 193 -18.18 -7.76 -2.77
N GLY A 194 -17.53 -8.69 -3.45
CA GLY A 194 -16.28 -9.29 -3.00
C GLY A 194 -15.16 -8.25 -2.97
N GLU A 195 -15.01 -7.56 -1.84
CA GLU A 195 -13.84 -6.74 -1.55
C GLU A 195 -12.68 -7.63 -1.07
N LEU A 196 -11.73 -7.86 -1.98
CA LEU A 196 -10.28 -7.79 -1.80
C LEU A 196 -9.61 -8.43 -0.55
N LYS A 197 -10.14 -9.53 0.01
CA LYS A 197 -9.35 -10.37 0.93
C LYS A 197 -9.31 -11.84 0.53
N ARG A 198 -8.08 -12.33 0.63
CA ARG A 198 -7.56 -13.67 0.35
C ARG A 198 -8.11 -14.65 1.39
N ASP A 199 -9.35 -15.10 1.22
CA ASP A 199 -9.83 -16.24 1.98
C ASP A 199 -9.10 -17.51 1.50
N LEU A 200 -8.55 -18.26 2.46
CA LEU A 200 -7.82 -19.52 2.23
C LEU A 200 -8.72 -20.64 1.66
N ASN A 201 -9.95 -20.33 1.25
CA ASN A 201 -10.92 -21.30 0.74
C ASN A 201 -11.46 -20.99 -0.67
N THR A 202 -10.96 -19.95 -1.34
CA THR A 202 -11.26 -19.69 -2.75
C THR A 202 -9.96 -19.36 -3.48
N GLY A 203 -9.36 -20.36 -4.11
CA GLY A 203 -8.14 -20.19 -4.87
C GLY A 203 -8.37 -19.43 -6.17
N SER A 204 -8.34 -18.09 -6.14
CA SER A 204 -7.74 -17.26 -7.21
C SER A 204 -7.71 -15.78 -6.84
N CYS A 205 -6.88 -14.99 -7.54
CA CYS A 205 -6.93 -13.53 -7.46
C CYS A 205 -8.27 -13.01 -8.00
N LEU A 206 -8.94 -12.10 -7.28
CA LEU A 206 -10.18 -11.44 -7.73
C LEU A 206 -10.02 -10.56 -8.97
N SER A 207 -8.80 -10.34 -9.45
CA SER A 207 -8.56 -9.80 -10.79
C SER A 207 -9.19 -10.69 -11.86
N ASP A 208 -9.26 -12.01 -11.64
CA ASP A 208 -9.87 -12.97 -12.58
C ASP A 208 -11.37 -12.73 -12.74
N ASP A 209 -12.04 -12.17 -11.73
CA ASP A 209 -13.47 -11.85 -11.73
C ASP A 209 -13.79 -10.48 -12.33
N LEU A 210 -12.78 -9.70 -12.75
CA LEU A 210 -13.01 -8.49 -13.53
C LEU A 210 -13.72 -8.88 -14.83
N THR A 211 -14.81 -8.20 -15.16
CA THR A 211 -15.63 -8.53 -16.34
C THR A 211 -14.79 -8.65 -17.61
N PHE A 212 -13.76 -7.82 -17.76
CA PHE A 212 -12.78 -7.90 -18.86
C PHE A 212 -12.03 -9.24 -18.93
N ASN A 213 -11.63 -9.81 -17.78
CA ASN A 213 -10.95 -11.10 -17.67
C ASN A 213 -11.92 -12.29 -17.78
N LEU A 214 -13.23 -12.05 -17.71
CA LEU A 214 -14.29 -13.05 -17.92
C LEU A 214 -14.89 -13.00 -19.34
N MET A 215 -14.51 -12.03 -20.18
CA MET A 215 -15.05 -11.92 -21.53
C MET A 215 -14.57 -13.10 -22.40
N PRO A 216 -15.48 -13.86 -23.04
CA PRO A 216 -15.11 -14.97 -23.93
C PRO A 216 -14.21 -14.54 -25.11
N GLU A 217 -14.33 -13.28 -25.50
CA GLU A 217 -13.58 -12.65 -26.60
C GLU A 217 -12.16 -12.21 -26.18
N HIS A 218 -11.81 -12.33 -24.89
CA HIS A 218 -10.55 -11.82 -24.36
C HIS A 218 -9.36 -12.49 -25.06
N PRO A 219 -8.32 -11.75 -25.50
CA PRO A 219 -7.21 -12.28 -26.31
C PRO A 219 -6.51 -13.50 -25.72
N VAL A 220 -6.51 -13.62 -24.38
CA VAL A 220 -5.96 -14.79 -23.66
C VAL A 220 -6.76 -16.07 -23.94
N TYR A 221 -8.08 -16.00 -24.15
CA TYR A 221 -8.93 -17.15 -24.46
C TYR A 221 -9.04 -17.42 -25.97
N SER A 222 -8.91 -16.39 -26.81
CA SER A 222 -8.99 -16.53 -28.26
C SER A 222 -7.78 -17.25 -28.88
N GLN A 223 -6.63 -17.26 -28.18
CA GLN A 223 -5.45 -18.02 -28.61
C GLN A 223 -5.60 -19.54 -28.40
N VAL A 224 -6.46 -19.99 -27.49
CA VAL A 224 -6.65 -21.41 -27.13
C VAL A 224 -7.41 -22.19 -28.22
N TYR A 225 -8.16 -21.50 -29.10
CA TYR A 225 -8.95 -22.16 -30.14
C TYR A 225 -8.16 -22.54 -31.41
N SER A 226 -6.86 -22.19 -31.53
CA SER A 226 -6.09 -22.49 -32.74
C SER A 226 -5.17 -23.71 -32.65
N GLN A 227 -4.99 -24.34 -31.47
CA GLN A 227 -4.18 -25.55 -31.42
C GLN A 227 -4.50 -26.47 -30.24
N SER A 228 -4.81 -27.72 -30.57
CA SER A 228 -4.82 -28.96 -29.76
C SER A 228 -6.18 -29.49 -29.28
N THR A 229 -6.78 -30.28 -30.16
CA THR A 229 -7.54 -31.49 -29.85
C THR A 229 -6.68 -32.45 -29.02
N ILE A 230 -6.95 -32.60 -27.72
CA ILE A 230 -6.92 -33.84 -26.90
C ILE A 230 -7.51 -33.48 -25.53
N LEU A 231 -8.77 -33.81 -25.32
CA LEU A 231 -9.44 -33.74 -24.02
C LEU A 231 -8.95 -34.92 -23.16
N ARG A 232 -8.12 -34.65 -22.15
CA ARG A 232 -7.81 -35.63 -21.11
C ARG A 232 -8.81 -35.42 -19.95
N LYS A 233 -9.69 -36.41 -19.78
CA LYS A 233 -10.75 -36.45 -18.78
C LYS A 233 -10.16 -36.47 -17.36
N GLY A 234 -10.38 -35.42 -16.57
CA GLY A 234 -10.23 -35.48 -15.11
C GLY A 234 -9.48 -34.36 -14.38
N GLU A 235 -9.17 -33.21 -14.98
CA GLU A 235 -8.50 -32.11 -14.25
C GLU A 235 -9.39 -30.86 -14.15
N SER A 236 -9.52 -30.37 -12.92
CA SER A 236 -10.32 -29.24 -12.47
C SER A 236 -9.77 -27.93 -13.02
N PHE A 237 -10.64 -27.18 -13.70
CA PHE A 237 -10.40 -25.86 -14.27
C PHE A 237 -10.19 -24.82 -13.14
N TRP A 238 -8.97 -24.69 -12.63
CA TRP A 238 -8.59 -23.66 -11.64
C TRP A 238 -7.61 -22.66 -12.26
N GLY A 239 -7.90 -21.38 -12.02
CA GLY A 239 -7.33 -20.18 -12.63
C GLY A 239 -5.80 -20.08 -12.55
N SER A 240 -5.16 -20.16 -13.71
CA SER A 240 -3.77 -19.78 -13.89
C SER A 240 -3.71 -18.80 -15.06
N ILE A 241 -3.70 -17.50 -14.75
CA ILE A 241 -3.17 -16.51 -15.70
C ILE A 241 -1.70 -16.87 -15.92
N SER A 242 -1.35 -17.20 -17.16
CA SER A 242 0.04 -17.46 -17.52
C SER A 242 0.89 -16.20 -17.31
N SER A 243 2.11 -16.33 -16.78
CA SER A 243 3.08 -15.24 -16.56
C SER A 243 3.42 -14.45 -17.83
N GLY A 244 3.00 -14.92 -19.00
CA GLY A 244 3.05 -14.15 -20.24
C GLY A 244 2.19 -12.87 -20.23
N SER A 245 1.19 -12.77 -19.35
CA SER A 245 0.32 -11.58 -19.30
C SER A 245 0.82 -10.47 -18.35
N ILE A 246 1.76 -10.77 -17.44
CA ILE A 246 2.25 -9.79 -16.44
C ILE A 246 3.45 -8.98 -16.95
N PHE A 247 4.19 -9.48 -17.93
CA PHE A 247 5.37 -8.80 -18.50
C PHE A 247 5.23 -8.42 -19.98
N GLY A 248 4.04 -8.54 -20.55
CA GLY A 248 3.75 -8.13 -21.93
C GLY A 248 3.59 -6.61 -22.05
N ARG A 249 4.70 -5.86 -22.08
CA ARG A 249 4.68 -4.56 -22.78
C ARG A 249 4.52 -4.86 -24.27
N ASP A 250 3.57 -4.18 -24.91
CA ASP A 250 3.35 -4.22 -26.36
C ASP A 250 4.68 -4.13 -27.13
N ILE A 251 5.05 -5.22 -27.80
CA ILE A 251 6.03 -5.19 -28.88
C ILE A 251 5.28 -5.54 -30.16
N ASP A 252 5.10 -4.50 -30.98
CA ASP A 252 4.68 -4.53 -32.37
C ASP A 252 5.31 -5.71 -33.12
N ALA A 253 4.47 -6.55 -33.73
CA ALA A 253 4.84 -7.82 -34.38
C ALA A 253 5.53 -7.65 -35.74
N THR A 254 6.29 -6.57 -35.96
CA THR A 254 6.97 -6.30 -37.24
C THR A 254 8.46 -6.00 -37.12
N GLY A 255 9.14 -6.57 -36.11
CA GLY A 255 10.60 -6.45 -35.96
C GLY A 255 11.26 -7.78 -35.59
N ASN A 256 12.02 -8.35 -36.52
CA ASN A 256 12.83 -9.55 -36.33
C ASN A 256 14.05 -9.21 -35.42
N LEU A 257 13.85 -9.17 -34.11
CA LEU A 257 14.90 -9.03 -33.09
C LEU A 257 14.82 -10.19 -32.07
N PRO A 258 15.95 -10.71 -31.58
CA PRO A 258 15.99 -11.88 -30.70
C PRO A 258 15.58 -11.47 -29.28
N GLY A 259 14.28 -11.50 -28.98
CA GLY A 259 13.71 -11.20 -27.68
C GLY A 259 13.06 -12.42 -27.03
N ASN A 260 13.50 -12.75 -25.82
CA ASN A 260 12.99 -13.84 -24.98
C ASN A 260 11.49 -13.69 -24.68
N GLY A 261 10.65 -14.59 -25.20
CA GLY A 261 9.23 -14.61 -24.91
C GLY A 261 8.59 -15.93 -25.33
N ALA A 262 9.17 -17.06 -24.90
CA ALA A 262 8.56 -18.36 -25.11
C ALA A 262 7.48 -18.60 -24.05
N ALA A 263 6.35 -19.16 -24.48
CA ALA A 263 5.29 -19.71 -23.64
C ALA A 263 5.89 -20.64 -22.56
N VAL A 264 6.12 -20.12 -21.36
CA VAL A 264 6.71 -20.86 -20.24
C VAL A 264 5.61 -21.45 -19.37
N ASN A 265 5.65 -22.77 -19.19
CA ASN A 265 4.77 -23.49 -18.28
C ASN A 265 5.19 -23.17 -16.83
N LEU A 266 4.36 -22.41 -16.11
CA LEU A 266 4.70 -21.86 -14.79
C LEU A 266 4.66 -22.90 -13.67
N LEU A 267 4.07 -24.07 -13.89
CA LEU A 267 4.04 -25.15 -12.90
C LEU A 267 5.44 -25.51 -12.40
N ASN A 268 6.45 -25.41 -13.26
CA ASN A 268 7.85 -25.65 -12.90
C ASN A 268 8.56 -24.43 -12.29
N SER A 269 7.89 -23.27 -12.22
CA SER A 269 8.42 -22.01 -11.69
C SER A 269 7.72 -21.54 -10.40
N ILE A 270 6.60 -22.17 -10.01
CA ILE A 270 5.96 -21.90 -8.71
C ILE A 270 6.93 -22.34 -7.61
N GLY A 271 7.35 -21.39 -6.79
CA GLY A 271 8.35 -21.62 -5.75
C GLY A 271 9.79 -21.65 -6.24
N ASN A 272 10.07 -21.32 -7.51
CA ASN A 272 11.44 -21.14 -8.00
C ASN A 272 11.95 -19.73 -7.64
N PRO A 273 12.97 -19.60 -6.76
CA PRO A 273 13.51 -18.30 -6.36
C PRO A 273 14.45 -17.69 -7.42
N ALA A 274 14.59 -18.29 -8.60
CA ALA A 274 15.41 -17.75 -9.68
C ALA A 274 14.94 -16.34 -10.08
N GLY A 275 15.75 -15.33 -9.78
CA GLY A 275 15.44 -13.91 -9.99
C GLY A 275 15.14 -13.15 -8.69
N CYS A 276 14.82 -13.84 -7.59
CA CYS A 276 14.72 -13.22 -6.27
C CYS A 276 16.11 -12.88 -5.74
N PRO A 277 16.32 -11.71 -5.10
CA PRO A 277 17.58 -11.37 -4.49
C PRO A 277 18.03 -12.39 -3.43
N THR A 278 19.26 -12.89 -3.56
CA THR A 278 19.87 -13.81 -2.57
C THR A 278 20.28 -13.09 -1.28
N SER A 279 20.49 -11.78 -1.37
CA SER A 279 20.71 -10.90 -0.23
C SER A 279 19.53 -9.95 -0.12
N ARG A 280 19.22 -9.51 1.11
CA ARG A 280 18.26 -8.42 1.33
C ARG A 280 18.62 -7.21 0.47
N LYS A 281 17.62 -6.60 -0.18
CA LYS A 281 17.75 -5.36 -0.93
C LYS A 281 16.82 -4.29 -0.37
N VAL A 282 17.17 -3.03 -0.56
CA VAL A 282 16.30 -1.90 -0.23
C VAL A 282 15.88 -1.25 -1.54
N ALA A 283 14.57 -1.21 -1.81
CA ALA A 283 13.99 -0.49 -2.91
C ALA A 283 13.73 0.95 -2.46
N LEU A 284 14.50 1.88 -3.04
CA LEU A 284 14.37 3.30 -2.77
C LEU A 284 13.13 3.84 -3.47
N VAL A 285 12.27 4.56 -2.76
CA VAL A 285 10.99 5.05 -3.28
C VAL A 285 10.91 6.57 -3.23
N GLY A 286 10.28 7.13 -4.24
CA GLY A 286 9.81 8.50 -4.24
C GLY A 286 8.34 8.56 -3.82
N ILE A 287 7.97 9.53 -2.99
CA ILE A 287 6.57 9.75 -2.61
C ILE A 287 6.25 11.21 -2.87
N ALA A 288 5.12 11.47 -3.51
CA ALA A 288 4.62 12.82 -3.73
C ALA A 288 3.23 12.96 -3.14
N THR A 289 2.96 14.03 -2.40
CA THR A 289 1.61 14.34 -1.89
C THR A 289 0.98 15.41 -2.74
N ASP A 290 -0.29 15.24 -3.08
CA ASP A 290 -1.07 16.32 -3.64
C ASP A 290 -1.55 17.30 -2.55
N CYS A 291 -2.19 18.37 -3.01
CA CYS A 291 -2.70 19.42 -2.15
C CYS A 291 -3.80 18.91 -1.22
N THR A 292 -4.66 17.96 -1.64
CA THR A 292 -5.76 17.48 -0.81
C THR A 292 -5.25 16.59 0.32
N TYR A 293 -4.27 15.73 0.03
CA TYR A 293 -3.57 14.95 1.03
C TYR A 293 -2.88 15.85 2.03
N THR A 294 -2.18 16.89 1.57
CA THR A 294 -1.48 17.81 2.47
C THR A 294 -2.45 18.64 3.31
N ALA A 295 -3.57 19.10 2.73
CA ALA A 295 -4.61 19.87 3.42
C ALA A 295 -5.35 19.08 4.51
N PHE A 296 -5.35 17.75 4.43
CA PHE A 296 -5.95 16.90 5.46
C PHE A 296 -5.19 16.96 6.79
N PHE A 297 -3.89 17.28 6.77
CA PHE A 297 -3.07 17.36 7.96
C PHE A 297 -2.86 18.80 8.40
N ASN A 298 -2.79 19.02 9.72
CA ASN A 298 -2.57 20.34 10.29
C ASN A 298 -1.15 20.90 10.05
N SER A 299 -0.18 20.05 9.69
CA SER A 299 1.20 20.45 9.44
C SER A 299 1.89 19.52 8.45
N THR A 300 2.90 20.04 7.75
CA THR A 300 3.78 19.24 6.88
C THR A 300 4.59 18.19 7.64
N SER A 301 4.89 18.45 8.92
CA SER A 301 5.52 17.45 9.80
C SER A 301 4.59 16.25 10.07
N SER A 302 3.30 16.50 10.22
CA SER A 302 2.28 15.44 10.36
C SER A 302 2.14 14.63 9.06
N VAL A 303 2.19 15.29 7.89
CA VAL A 303 2.22 14.62 6.58
C VAL A 303 3.43 13.67 6.50
N ARG A 304 4.63 14.19 6.79
CA ARG A 304 5.88 13.40 6.78
C ARG A 304 5.78 12.21 7.74
N SER A 305 5.33 12.44 8.97
CA SER A 305 5.18 11.40 9.99
C SER A 305 4.21 10.31 9.54
N ASN A 306 3.06 10.68 8.97
CA ASN A 306 2.10 9.71 8.46
C ASN A 306 2.70 8.85 7.33
N ILE A 307 3.38 9.47 6.37
CA ILE A 307 4.01 8.75 5.26
C ILE A 307 5.06 7.75 5.75
N ILE A 308 5.90 8.16 6.71
CA ILE A 308 6.89 7.27 7.33
C ILE A 308 6.20 6.09 8.03
N THR A 309 5.11 6.33 8.77
CA THR A 309 4.32 5.28 9.42
C THR A 309 3.74 4.31 8.40
N GLN A 310 3.12 4.81 7.33
CA GLN A 310 2.55 3.97 6.28
C GLN A 310 3.63 3.15 5.57
N MET A 311 4.79 3.76 5.29
CA MET A 311 5.91 3.08 4.67
C MET A 311 6.47 1.95 5.54
N ASN A 312 6.59 2.21 6.86
CA ASN A 312 7.04 1.22 7.82
C ASN A 312 6.14 -0.03 7.82
N SER A 313 4.82 0.18 7.78
CA SER A 313 3.83 -0.90 7.71
C SER A 313 3.85 -1.61 6.36
N ALA A 314 3.85 -0.86 5.25
CA ALA A 314 3.80 -1.42 3.89
C ALA A 314 5.05 -2.24 3.54
N SER A 315 6.22 -1.89 4.07
CA SER A 315 7.48 -2.60 3.82
C SER A 315 7.41 -4.09 4.21
N VAL A 316 6.57 -4.47 5.17
CA VAL A 316 6.45 -5.87 5.62
C VAL A 316 6.09 -6.82 4.49
N LEU A 317 5.14 -6.44 3.64
CA LEU A 317 4.66 -7.31 2.56
C LEU A 317 5.79 -7.62 1.56
N TYR A 318 6.62 -6.62 1.26
CA TYR A 318 7.77 -6.77 0.36
C TYR A 318 8.91 -7.55 1.03
N GLU A 319 9.10 -7.35 2.33
CA GLU A 319 10.10 -8.09 3.11
C GLU A 319 9.77 -9.58 3.15
N GLU A 320 8.52 -9.93 3.49
CA GLU A 320 8.06 -11.32 3.56
C GLU A 320 8.01 -11.99 2.18
N SER A 321 7.59 -11.27 1.14
CA SER A 321 7.36 -11.86 -0.19
C SER A 321 8.62 -11.93 -1.07
N PHE A 322 9.46 -10.89 -1.01
CA PHE A 322 10.54 -10.68 -1.99
C PHE A 322 11.92 -10.51 -1.37
N ASN A 323 12.04 -10.53 -0.03
CA ASN A 323 13.29 -10.17 0.67
C ASN A 323 13.77 -8.75 0.29
N ILE A 324 12.81 -7.85 0.05
CA ILE A 324 13.04 -6.45 -0.31
C ILE A 324 12.41 -5.57 0.77
N SER A 325 13.18 -4.66 1.34
CA SER A 325 12.64 -3.59 2.19
C SER A 325 12.39 -2.35 1.37
N LEU A 326 11.44 -1.53 1.78
CA LEU A 326 11.17 -0.28 1.10
C LEU A 326 11.72 0.88 1.92
N GLY A 327 12.42 1.80 1.26
CA GLY A 327 13.02 2.97 1.90
C GLY A 327 12.68 4.26 1.18
N ILE A 328 12.26 5.29 1.92
CA ILE A 328 11.96 6.61 1.38
C ILE A 328 13.27 7.30 1.04
N GLN A 329 13.41 7.71 -0.22
CA GLN A 329 14.57 8.47 -0.71
C GLN A 329 14.20 9.91 -1.05
N ASN A 330 13.05 10.12 -1.70
CA ASN A 330 12.58 11.45 -2.05
C ASN A 330 11.13 11.60 -1.61
N LEU A 331 10.86 12.68 -0.89
CA LEU A 331 9.53 13.09 -0.52
C LEU A 331 9.23 14.45 -1.16
N THR A 332 8.12 14.56 -1.86
CA THR A 332 7.66 15.83 -2.45
C THR A 332 6.35 16.20 -1.78
N ILE A 333 6.35 17.21 -0.92
CA ILE A 333 5.15 17.67 -0.22
C ILE A 333 4.68 18.95 -0.89
N THR A 334 3.51 18.92 -1.53
CA THR A 334 2.92 20.11 -2.14
C THR A 334 2.16 20.96 -1.13
N ASP A 335 1.99 22.24 -1.42
CA ASP A 335 1.20 23.16 -0.60
C ASP A 335 -0.26 22.67 -0.43
N ALA A 336 -0.83 22.86 0.76
CA ALA A 336 -2.21 22.49 1.05
C ALA A 336 -3.22 23.26 0.17
N ALA A 337 -2.85 24.44 -0.33
CA ALA A 337 -3.68 25.18 -1.26
C ALA A 337 -3.58 24.58 -2.67
N CYS A 338 -4.65 23.89 -3.09
CA CYS A 338 -4.76 23.38 -4.46
C CYS A 338 -4.73 24.53 -5.49
N PRO A 339 -3.92 24.41 -6.55
CA PRO A 339 -3.87 25.44 -7.58
C PRO A 339 -5.14 25.44 -8.43
N GLY A 340 -5.74 26.62 -8.63
CA GLY A 340 -6.94 26.77 -9.47
C GLY A 340 -6.69 26.55 -10.98
N VAL A 341 -5.42 26.51 -11.40
CA VAL A 341 -4.99 26.23 -12.78
C VAL A 341 -3.83 25.24 -12.79
N SER A 342 -3.67 24.53 -13.90
CA SER A 342 -2.54 23.59 -14.08
C SER A 342 -1.20 24.29 -13.93
N GLN A 343 -0.34 23.78 -13.06
CA GLN A 343 1.04 24.24 -12.94
C GLN A 343 1.94 23.44 -13.89
N VAL A 344 2.96 24.08 -14.45
CA VAL A 344 3.89 23.44 -15.41
C VAL A 344 4.74 22.37 -14.72
N ASN A 345 5.19 22.64 -13.50
CA ASN A 345 6.10 21.77 -12.75
C ASN A 345 5.38 20.67 -11.95
N THR A 346 4.10 20.84 -11.65
CA THR A 346 3.28 19.85 -10.92
C THR A 346 1.88 19.77 -11.53
N PRO A 347 1.75 19.36 -12.81
CA PRO A 347 0.46 19.37 -13.49
C PRO A 347 -0.56 18.38 -12.89
N TRP A 348 -0.05 17.35 -12.22
CA TRP A 348 -0.82 16.33 -11.48
C TRP A 348 -1.43 16.86 -10.16
N ASN A 349 -0.83 17.89 -9.54
CA ASN A 349 -1.32 18.44 -8.28
C ASN A 349 -2.61 19.25 -8.48
N ARG A 350 -3.76 18.58 -8.36
CA ARG A 350 -5.09 19.14 -8.62
C ARG A 350 -6.11 18.59 -7.64
N ASP A 351 -7.06 19.43 -7.25
CA ASP A 351 -8.16 19.03 -6.37
C ASP A 351 -9.03 17.92 -7.00
N CYS A 352 -9.73 17.15 -6.15
CA CYS A 352 -10.57 16.05 -6.61
C CYS A 352 -11.74 16.51 -7.51
N ASN A 353 -12.13 17.79 -7.43
CA ASN A 353 -13.19 18.38 -8.25
C ASN A 353 -12.72 18.92 -9.61
N SER A 354 -11.44 18.78 -9.95
CA SER A 354 -10.86 19.26 -11.22
C SER A 354 -11.41 18.62 -12.49
N GLY A 355 -12.26 17.59 -12.38
CA GLY A 355 -12.79 16.83 -13.51
C GLY A 355 -11.76 15.90 -14.16
N LEU A 356 -10.61 15.69 -13.51
CA LEU A 356 -9.61 14.72 -13.94
C LEU A 356 -10.02 13.33 -13.50
N GLU A 357 -10.07 12.39 -14.45
CA GLU A 357 -10.19 10.98 -14.13
C GLU A 357 -8.87 10.45 -13.55
N ILE A 358 -8.94 9.33 -12.83
CA ILE A 358 -7.76 8.70 -12.23
C ILE A 358 -6.69 8.34 -13.28
N GLN A 359 -7.09 7.97 -14.50
CA GLN A 359 -6.15 7.70 -15.58
C GLN A 359 -5.40 8.96 -16.03
N ASP A 360 -6.09 10.11 -16.08
CA ASP A 360 -5.46 11.40 -16.42
C ASP A 360 -4.44 11.80 -15.36
N ARG A 361 -4.79 11.62 -14.08
CA ARG A 361 -3.87 11.86 -12.96
C ARG A 361 -2.62 11.00 -13.07
N LEU A 362 -2.80 9.69 -13.27
CA LEU A 362 -1.69 8.75 -13.44
C LEU A 362 -0.81 9.10 -14.65
N ASN A 363 -1.41 9.55 -15.75
CA ASN A 363 -0.68 9.98 -16.94
C ASN A 363 0.15 11.25 -16.66
N LEU A 364 -0.44 12.25 -16.01
CA LEU A 364 0.24 13.51 -15.63
C LEU A 364 1.37 13.25 -14.63
N PHE A 365 1.14 12.40 -13.64
CA PHE A 365 2.13 12.03 -12.65
C PHE A 365 3.28 11.23 -13.27
N SER A 366 2.97 10.28 -14.16
CA SER A 366 3.98 9.49 -14.87
C SER A 366 4.82 10.36 -15.81
N ALA A 367 4.22 11.33 -16.49
CA ALA A 367 4.93 12.28 -17.34
C ALA A 367 5.86 13.18 -16.53
N TRP A 368 5.38 13.71 -15.40
CA TRP A 368 6.18 14.49 -14.46
C TRP A 368 7.37 13.70 -13.93
N ARG A 369 7.13 12.47 -13.44
CA ARG A 369 8.18 11.56 -12.97
C ARG A 369 9.18 11.26 -14.09
N GLY A 370 8.72 11.05 -15.32
CA GLY A 370 9.58 10.77 -16.47
C GLY A 370 10.55 11.89 -16.83
N ALA A 371 10.27 13.13 -16.40
CA ALA A 371 11.16 14.28 -16.59
C ALA A 371 12.17 14.46 -15.45
N SER A 372 11.97 13.79 -14.30
CA SER A 372 12.84 13.90 -13.11
C SER A 372 13.98 12.87 -13.17
N PRO A 373 15.26 13.30 -13.16
CA PRO A 373 16.38 12.38 -13.08
C PRO A 373 16.56 11.88 -11.64
N ASP A 374 16.15 10.65 -11.36
CA ASP A 374 16.34 9.98 -10.07
C ASP A 374 16.71 8.49 -10.23
N THR A 375 17.10 7.87 -9.11
CA THR A 375 17.42 6.43 -9.04
C THR A 375 16.39 5.65 -8.21
N ASN A 376 15.19 6.20 -8.03
CA ASN A 376 14.12 5.53 -7.28
C ASN A 376 13.59 4.35 -8.07
N SER A 377 13.30 3.27 -7.35
CA SER A 377 12.66 2.07 -7.89
C SER A 377 11.29 2.38 -8.48
N TYR A 378 10.48 3.17 -7.76
CA TYR A 378 9.19 3.68 -8.22
C TYR A 378 8.80 4.96 -7.45
N TRP A 379 7.72 5.58 -7.93
CA TRP A 379 7.10 6.73 -7.29
C TRP A 379 5.64 6.43 -6.96
N SER A 380 5.17 6.94 -5.81
CA SER A 380 3.76 6.89 -5.42
C SER A 380 3.21 8.31 -5.25
N GLU A 381 2.04 8.56 -5.81
CA GLU A 381 1.24 9.74 -5.52
C GLU A 381 0.30 9.43 -4.34
N SER A 382 0.22 10.34 -3.37
CA SER A 382 -0.71 10.26 -2.23
C SER A 382 -1.72 11.38 -2.35
N SER A 383 -3.00 11.00 -2.48
CA SER A 383 -4.14 11.90 -2.63
C SER A 383 -5.28 11.47 -1.71
N LEU A 384 -6.05 12.41 -1.19
CA LEU A 384 -7.28 12.12 -0.45
C LEU A 384 -8.50 12.64 -1.23
N SER A 385 -9.51 11.79 -1.36
CA SER A 385 -10.75 12.03 -2.11
C SER A 385 -11.94 12.31 -1.21
#